data_AF-A0A562UCE7-F1
#
_entry.id   AF-A0A562UCE7-F1
#
_cell.length_a   1.000
_cell.length_b   1.000
_cell.length_c   1.000
_cell.angle_alpha   90.00
_cell.angle_beta   90.00
_cell.angle_gamma   90.00
#
_symmetry.space_group_name_H-M   'P 1'
#
loop_
_entity.id
_entity.type
_entity.pdbx_description
1 polymer ?
#
loop_
_entity_poly.entity_id
_entity_poly.type
_entity_poly.pdbx_seq_one_letter_code
_entity_poly.pdbx_strand_id
1 'polypeptide(L)'
;MKQTYLLLTLLIFICFASCKKSSTNPQNNNGKYSITVTNGYGSGTFTAGDTAYIFSNPPTQTQVFDKWTGDISNLVSPNEWRSALKMPASNINVTATYKTVTPVTWTNVAINGSQVYYYVPANYRGILLAFHGTGGAAINWTTEQAENVNFCNYAIANGYAMVITESKNRTTMQWDLSLTNNVDITNIDVILSSLQTSQIISASKPLYGVGMSDGSAFCSLISYLRNYNAQALYCLGGVDKVFPLTSVPTIWNMAVNDVTDDPNRQAEATADYNILVSRNIGCEYYLNTPTPLYTSRFSIIPSIGSANSPLIYNYLKSGGYLNTNSFFNIDPVINTQWQSAIPTPYNPPALEPIGDQLAVAYAQHKFYKDSNYKTIAFLNKF
;
A
#
# COMPACT_ATOMS: atom_id res chain seq x y z
N MET A 1 -88.04 21.23 36.74
CA MET A 1 -88.58 20.82 38.05
C MET A 1 -88.31 19.33 38.24
N LYS A 2 -87.66 18.96 39.36
CA LYS A 2 -87.37 17.59 39.89
C LYS A 2 -86.34 16.76 39.09
N GLN A 3 -85.11 16.57 39.62
CA GLN A 3 -84.62 15.39 40.37
C GLN A 3 -84.83 14.07 39.60
N THR A 4 -83.82 13.21 39.40
CA THR A 4 -83.21 12.34 40.43
C THR A 4 -81.89 11.71 39.94
N TYR A 5 -80.98 11.44 40.88
CA TYR A 5 -79.72 10.69 40.71
C TYR A 5 -79.94 9.21 40.35
N LEU A 6 -79.04 8.63 39.54
CA LEU A 6 -78.74 7.20 39.59
C LEU A 6 -77.23 6.98 39.41
N LEU A 7 -76.60 6.41 40.44
CA LEU A 7 -75.25 5.84 40.40
C LEU A 7 -75.21 4.72 39.35
N LEU A 8 -74.20 4.71 38.48
CA LEU A 8 -73.77 3.48 37.82
C LEU A 8 -72.24 3.40 37.84
N THR A 9 -71.75 2.37 38.54
CA THR A 9 -70.37 1.94 38.69
C THR A 9 -69.69 1.66 37.34
N LEU A 10 -68.53 2.28 37.13
CA LEU A 10 -67.66 2.08 35.98
C LEU A 10 -66.85 0.78 36.16
N LEU A 11 -67.24 -0.31 35.48
CA LEU A 11 -66.38 -1.49 35.32
C LEU A 11 -65.59 -1.36 34.00
N ILE A 12 -64.27 -1.26 34.12
CA ILE A 12 -63.32 -1.20 33.02
C ILE A 12 -63.22 -2.58 32.38
N PHE A 13 -63.64 -2.69 31.11
CA PHE A 13 -63.44 -3.89 30.28
C PHE A 13 -62.06 -3.82 29.62
N ILE A 14 -61.11 -4.62 30.11
CA ILE A 14 -59.78 -4.78 29.49
C ILE A 14 -59.94 -5.73 28.30
N CYS A 15 -59.98 -5.18 27.09
CA CYS A 15 -59.84 -5.97 25.87
C CYS A 15 -58.37 -6.36 25.66
N PHE A 16 -58.05 -7.64 25.86
CA PHE A 16 -56.79 -8.23 25.42
C PHE A 16 -56.80 -8.36 23.89
N ALA A 17 -56.27 -7.33 23.20
CA ALA A 17 -55.90 -7.45 21.80
C ALA A 17 -54.60 -8.27 21.71
N SER A 18 -54.73 -9.54 21.34
CA SER A 18 -53.63 -10.45 21.02
C SER A 18 -52.91 -9.98 19.76
N CYS A 19 -51.88 -9.14 19.93
CA CYS A 19 -50.97 -8.77 18.86
C CYS A 19 -50.01 -9.95 18.60
N LYS A 20 -50.28 -10.73 17.55
CA LYS A 20 -49.34 -11.75 17.04
C LYS A 20 -48.07 -11.02 16.61
N LYS A 21 -47.00 -11.17 17.40
CA LYS A 21 -45.65 -10.80 17.00
C LYS A 21 -45.32 -11.60 15.73
N SER A 22 -45.14 -10.90 14.61
CA SER A 22 -44.60 -11.51 13.39
C SER A 22 -43.26 -12.13 13.74
N SER A 23 -43.19 -13.47 13.71
CA SER A 23 -41.97 -14.23 13.91
C SER A 23 -41.17 -14.25 12.61
N THR A 24 -40.60 -13.11 12.22
CA THR A 24 -39.36 -13.15 11.45
C THR A 24 -38.28 -13.52 12.45
N ASN A 25 -37.90 -14.78 12.49
CA ASN A 25 -36.76 -15.30 13.23
C ASN A 25 -35.54 -14.39 12.97
N PRO A 26 -35.08 -13.54 13.92
CA PRO A 26 -33.72 -13.02 13.79
C PRO A 26 -32.83 -14.25 13.93
N GLN A 27 -32.07 -14.60 12.91
CA GLN A 27 -31.21 -15.77 12.98
C GLN A 27 -30.43 -15.71 14.30
N ASN A 28 -30.60 -16.72 15.15
CA ASN A 28 -29.83 -16.91 16.37
C ASN A 28 -28.38 -17.23 15.96
N ASN A 29 -27.62 -16.21 15.58
CA ASN A 29 -26.27 -16.40 15.09
C ASN A 29 -25.22 -16.43 16.23
N ASN A 30 -25.59 -16.60 17.51
CA ASN A 30 -24.64 -16.48 18.65
C ASN A 30 -23.77 -15.19 18.60
N GLY A 31 -24.27 -14.11 17.99
CA GLY A 31 -23.49 -12.87 17.76
C GLY A 31 -22.44 -12.97 16.64
N LYS A 32 -22.46 -14.02 15.82
CA LYS A 32 -21.58 -14.23 14.67
C LYS A 32 -22.25 -13.81 13.37
N TYR A 33 -21.46 -13.35 12.42
CA TYR A 33 -21.92 -12.86 11.13
C TYR A 33 -20.89 -13.24 10.06
N SER A 34 -21.34 -13.41 8.82
CA SER A 34 -20.46 -13.81 7.71
C SER A 34 -19.90 -12.61 6.96
N ILE A 35 -18.63 -12.71 6.57
CA ILE A 35 -18.05 -11.89 5.50
C ILE A 35 -17.92 -12.77 4.27
N THR A 36 -18.46 -12.30 3.15
CA THR A 36 -18.27 -12.88 1.82
C THR A 36 -17.46 -11.91 0.98
N VAL A 37 -16.25 -12.33 0.63
CA VAL A 37 -15.33 -11.60 -0.23
C VAL A 37 -15.31 -12.26 -1.62
N THR A 38 -15.77 -11.54 -2.63
CA THR A 38 -15.67 -11.96 -4.03
C THR A 38 -14.43 -11.34 -4.67
N ASN A 39 -13.72 -12.13 -5.48
CA ASN A 39 -12.42 -11.78 -6.06
C ASN A 39 -11.36 -11.40 -5.02
N GLY A 40 -11.39 -12.05 -3.86
CA GLY A 40 -10.46 -11.79 -2.78
C GLY A 40 -10.49 -12.84 -1.68
N TYR A 41 -9.78 -12.52 -0.60
CA TYR A 41 -9.58 -13.34 0.60
C TYR A 41 -10.09 -12.60 1.84
N GLY A 42 -10.33 -13.37 2.91
CA GLY A 42 -10.89 -12.85 4.18
C GLY A 42 -12.34 -13.24 4.42
N SER A 43 -12.95 -14.04 3.53
CA SER A 43 -14.27 -14.64 3.77
C SER A 43 -14.24 -15.53 5.02
N GLY A 44 -15.32 -15.53 5.78
CA GLY A 44 -15.41 -16.31 7.01
C GLY A 44 -16.59 -15.91 7.88
N THR A 45 -16.65 -16.49 9.08
CA THR A 45 -17.65 -16.14 10.11
C THR A 45 -16.93 -15.56 11.31
N PHE A 46 -17.36 -14.38 11.74
CA PHE A 46 -16.71 -13.57 12.77
C PHE A 46 -17.73 -13.15 13.82
N THR A 47 -17.29 -12.93 15.06
CA THR A 47 -18.15 -12.37 16.10
C THR A 47 -18.30 -10.86 15.87
N ALA A 48 -19.47 -10.29 16.13
CA ALA A 48 -19.66 -8.85 16.09
C ALA A 48 -18.64 -8.16 17.02
N GLY A 49 -17.98 -7.14 16.51
CA GLY A 49 -16.89 -6.42 17.18
C GLY A 49 -15.48 -6.94 16.87
N ASP A 50 -15.33 -8.14 16.29
CA ASP A 50 -14.03 -8.65 15.84
C ASP A 50 -13.44 -7.76 14.74
N THR A 51 -12.11 -7.63 14.70
CA THR A 51 -11.42 -7.03 13.55
C THR A 51 -11.18 -8.10 12.50
N ALA A 52 -11.71 -7.90 11.30
CA ALA A 52 -11.47 -8.77 10.16
C ALA A 52 -10.62 -8.04 9.09
N TYR A 53 -9.79 -8.79 8.38
CA TYR A 53 -8.97 -8.30 7.28
C TYR A 53 -9.42 -8.93 5.98
N ILE A 54 -9.53 -8.12 4.93
CA ILE A 54 -9.86 -8.56 3.58
C ILE A 54 -8.79 -8.09 2.60
N PHE A 55 -8.56 -8.90 1.58
CA PHE A 55 -7.53 -8.68 0.57
C PHE A 55 -8.09 -8.99 -0.80
N SER A 56 -7.82 -8.17 -1.81
CA SER A 56 -8.16 -8.50 -3.18
C SER A 56 -7.30 -9.66 -3.67
N ASN A 57 -7.77 -10.37 -4.69
CA ASN A 57 -6.88 -11.23 -5.45
C ASN A 57 -5.71 -10.39 -6.02
N PRO A 58 -4.52 -10.96 -6.12
CA PRO A 58 -3.43 -10.34 -6.86
C PRO A 58 -3.86 -9.95 -8.28
N PRO A 59 -3.54 -8.72 -8.74
CA PRO A 59 -3.77 -8.36 -10.12
C PRO A 59 -2.90 -9.22 -11.06
N THR A 60 -3.47 -9.61 -12.20
CA THR A 60 -2.70 -10.13 -13.35
C THR A 60 -2.01 -8.98 -14.09
N GLN A 61 -1.13 -9.29 -15.05
CA GLN A 61 -0.42 -8.27 -15.84
C GLN A 61 -1.35 -7.35 -16.68
N THR A 62 -2.62 -7.75 -16.85
CA THR A 62 -3.63 -7.02 -17.64
C THR A 62 -4.62 -6.23 -16.78
N GLN A 63 -4.38 -6.15 -15.47
CA GLN A 63 -5.28 -5.41 -14.58
C GLN A 63 -4.54 -4.76 -13.42
N VAL A 64 -5.17 -3.75 -12.82
CA VAL A 64 -4.80 -3.23 -11.49
C VAL A 64 -6.04 -3.17 -10.61
N PHE A 65 -5.87 -3.29 -9.30
CA PHE A 65 -6.96 -3.11 -8.36
C PHE A 65 -7.61 -1.72 -8.54
N ASP A 66 -8.93 -1.64 -8.52
CA ASP A 66 -9.69 -0.39 -8.60
C ASP A 66 -10.18 0.04 -7.22
N LYS A 67 -11.13 -0.74 -6.68
CA LYS A 67 -11.79 -0.49 -5.40
C LYS A 67 -12.58 -1.71 -4.93
N TRP A 68 -13.08 -1.65 -3.71
CA TRP A 68 -14.12 -2.53 -3.21
C TRP A 68 -15.51 -1.98 -3.54
N THR A 69 -16.48 -2.87 -3.78
CA THR A 69 -17.91 -2.56 -3.97
C THR A 69 -18.79 -3.47 -3.10
N GLY A 70 -20.07 -3.13 -2.93
CA GLY A 70 -20.98 -3.83 -2.02
C GLY A 70 -21.09 -3.12 -0.66
N ASP A 71 -21.04 -3.88 0.43
CA ASP A 71 -21.20 -3.41 1.81
C ASP A 71 -19.92 -2.72 2.36
N ILE A 72 -19.46 -1.68 1.66
CA ILE A 72 -18.16 -1.06 1.89
C ILE A 72 -18.14 -0.01 3.01
N SER A 73 -19.28 0.34 3.59
CA SER A 73 -19.40 1.41 4.60
C SER A 73 -18.60 1.12 5.88
N ASN A 74 -18.28 -0.15 6.15
CA ASN A 74 -17.51 -0.58 7.31
C ASN A 74 -16.01 -0.78 7.00
N LEU A 75 -15.60 -0.64 5.73
CA LEU A 75 -14.20 -0.79 5.34
C LEU A 75 -13.40 0.46 5.69
N VAL A 76 -12.25 0.25 6.34
CA VAL A 76 -11.30 1.33 6.67
C VAL A 76 -10.69 1.94 5.40
N SER A 77 -10.38 1.12 4.40
CA SER A 77 -9.67 1.54 3.18
C SER A 77 -10.31 0.92 1.92
N PRO A 78 -11.52 1.35 1.51
CA PRO A 78 -12.24 0.73 0.40
C PRO A 78 -11.57 0.93 -0.98
N ASN A 79 -10.61 1.85 -1.10
CA ASN A 79 -9.85 2.09 -2.34
C ASN A 79 -8.45 1.48 -2.32
N GLU A 80 -8.06 0.79 -1.25
CA GLU A 80 -6.81 0.03 -1.20
C GLU A 80 -7.10 -1.45 -1.43
N TRP A 81 -6.14 -2.16 -2.03
CA TRP A 81 -6.25 -3.58 -2.35
C TRP A 81 -6.48 -4.44 -1.09
N ARG A 82 -6.04 -3.97 0.08
CA ARG A 82 -6.35 -4.53 1.39
C ARG A 82 -7.18 -3.55 2.22
N SER A 83 -8.09 -4.09 3.03
CA SER A 83 -8.82 -3.31 4.02
C SER A 83 -9.04 -4.12 5.29
N ALA A 84 -9.39 -3.42 6.37
CA ALA A 84 -9.93 -4.02 7.58
C ALA A 84 -11.36 -3.51 7.81
N LEU A 85 -12.09 -4.21 8.67
CA LEU A 85 -13.36 -3.74 9.23
C LEU A 85 -13.52 -4.26 10.67
N LYS A 86 -14.27 -3.51 11.47
CA LYS A 86 -14.86 -4.03 12.70
C LYS A 86 -16.18 -4.71 12.35
N MET A 87 -16.31 -5.99 12.65
CA MET A 87 -17.46 -6.79 12.21
C MET A 87 -18.75 -6.21 12.79
N PRO A 88 -19.72 -5.78 11.97
CA PRO A 88 -21.00 -5.29 12.45
C PRO A 88 -21.91 -6.44 12.87
N ALA A 89 -23.06 -6.10 13.46
CA ALA A 89 -24.12 -7.06 13.76
C ALA A 89 -24.96 -7.42 12.51
N SER A 90 -24.30 -7.62 11.37
CA SER A 90 -24.90 -7.98 10.09
C SER A 90 -23.87 -8.66 9.19
N ASN A 91 -24.35 -9.47 8.23
CA ASN A 91 -23.47 -10.05 7.21
C ASN A 91 -22.92 -8.95 6.29
N ILE A 92 -21.75 -9.20 5.70
CA ILE A 92 -21.05 -8.28 4.81
C ILE A 92 -20.73 -8.99 3.49
N ASN A 93 -21.10 -8.39 2.38
CA ASN A 93 -20.74 -8.84 1.03
C ASN A 93 -19.95 -7.75 0.32
N VAL A 94 -18.71 -8.06 -0.02
CA VAL A 94 -17.81 -7.12 -0.71
C VAL A 94 -17.15 -7.79 -1.91
N THR A 95 -16.97 -7.03 -2.98
CA THR A 95 -16.33 -7.50 -4.21
C THR A 95 -15.19 -6.59 -4.59
N ALA A 96 -14.00 -7.17 -4.80
CA ALA A 96 -12.87 -6.44 -5.39
C ALA A 96 -13.10 -6.26 -6.90
N THR A 97 -12.96 -5.03 -7.36
CA THR A 97 -13.03 -4.67 -8.79
C THR A 97 -11.65 -4.26 -9.29
N TYR A 98 -11.46 -4.39 -10.60
CA TYR A 98 -10.17 -4.15 -11.26
C TYR A 98 -10.36 -3.32 -12.52
N LYS A 99 -9.39 -2.45 -12.83
CA LYS A 99 -9.30 -1.77 -14.12
C LYS A 99 -8.46 -2.61 -15.06
N THR A 100 -8.92 -2.81 -16.28
CA THR A 100 -8.11 -3.38 -17.35
C THR A 100 -7.02 -2.39 -17.73
N VAL A 101 -5.79 -2.89 -17.88
CA VAL A 101 -4.63 -2.13 -18.30
C VAL A 101 -3.86 -2.89 -19.38
N THR A 102 -3.15 -2.15 -20.22
CA THR A 102 -2.18 -2.75 -21.14
C THR A 102 -0.97 -3.22 -20.33
N PRO A 103 -0.49 -4.47 -20.51
CA PRO A 103 0.74 -4.92 -19.90
C PRO A 103 1.90 -3.98 -20.21
N VAL A 104 2.67 -3.65 -19.19
CA VAL A 104 3.81 -2.74 -19.32
C VAL A 104 4.98 -3.48 -19.95
N THR A 105 5.44 -2.98 -21.10
CA THR A 105 6.70 -3.40 -21.72
C THR A 105 7.70 -2.27 -21.53
N TRP A 106 8.63 -2.46 -20.61
CA TRP A 106 9.65 -1.45 -20.31
C TRP A 106 10.61 -1.28 -21.47
N THR A 107 10.87 -0.04 -21.86
CA THR A 107 12.04 0.27 -22.69
C THR A 107 13.23 0.47 -21.77
N ASN A 108 14.33 -0.24 -22.04
CA ASN A 108 15.58 -0.11 -21.30
C ASN A 108 16.67 0.46 -22.21
N VAL A 109 17.30 1.55 -21.77
CA VAL A 109 18.40 2.22 -22.48
C VAL A 109 19.49 2.63 -21.49
N ALA A 110 20.73 2.66 -21.96
CA ALA A 110 21.82 3.28 -21.20
C ALA A 110 21.90 4.78 -21.54
N ILE A 111 21.77 5.64 -20.53
CA ILE A 111 21.95 7.08 -20.66
C ILE A 111 22.97 7.53 -19.62
N ASN A 112 24.02 8.21 -20.08
CA ASN A 112 25.11 8.72 -19.23
C ASN A 112 25.71 7.65 -18.28
N GLY A 113 25.76 6.40 -18.76
CA GLY A 113 26.30 5.25 -18.04
C GLY A 113 25.41 4.69 -16.93
N SER A 114 24.13 5.09 -16.85
CA SER A 114 23.12 4.46 -15.99
C SER A 114 22.11 3.68 -16.83
N GLN A 115 21.57 2.59 -16.29
CA GLN A 115 20.39 1.97 -16.87
C GLN A 115 19.17 2.83 -16.61
N VAL A 116 18.36 3.04 -17.65
CA VAL A 116 17.13 3.82 -17.60
C VAL A 116 16.01 2.99 -18.19
N TYR A 117 15.03 2.69 -17.34
CA TYR A 117 13.79 2.08 -17.76
C TYR A 117 12.70 3.13 -17.85
N TYR A 118 11.94 3.14 -18.93
CA TYR A 118 10.79 4.02 -19.05
C TYR A 118 9.60 3.35 -19.72
N TYR A 119 8.42 3.87 -19.38
CA TYR A 119 7.16 3.59 -20.05
C TYR A 119 6.33 4.87 -20.10
N VAL A 120 5.91 5.27 -21.31
CA VAL A 120 5.15 6.50 -21.52
C VAL A 120 3.81 6.14 -22.17
N PRO A 121 2.69 6.21 -21.42
CA PRO A 121 1.36 6.09 -22.02
C PRO A 121 1.13 7.17 -23.07
N ALA A 122 0.32 6.90 -24.10
CA ALA A 122 0.02 7.88 -25.16
C ALA A 122 -0.50 9.22 -24.60
N ASN A 123 -1.33 9.15 -23.55
CA ASN A 123 -1.77 10.30 -22.79
C ASN A 123 -1.34 10.12 -21.33
N TYR A 124 -0.37 10.92 -20.89
CA TYR A 124 0.10 10.92 -19.52
C TYR A 124 -0.06 12.30 -18.90
N ARG A 125 -0.39 12.33 -17.60
CA ARG A 125 -0.63 13.56 -16.82
C ARG A 125 0.66 14.16 -16.29
N GLY A 126 1.65 13.33 -16.00
CA GLY A 126 2.94 13.72 -15.43
C GLY A 126 3.97 12.61 -15.54
N ILE A 127 5.21 12.95 -15.18
CA ILE A 127 6.35 12.03 -15.20
C ILE A 127 6.70 11.71 -13.74
N LEU A 128 6.60 10.45 -13.37
CA LEU A 128 6.96 9.96 -12.04
C LEU A 128 8.31 9.24 -12.09
N LEU A 129 9.29 9.79 -11.36
CA LEU A 129 10.61 9.21 -11.22
C LEU A 129 10.66 8.31 -9.97
N ALA A 130 11.25 7.11 -10.10
CA ALA A 130 11.39 6.18 -8.99
C ALA A 130 12.86 5.96 -8.58
N PHE A 131 13.13 6.00 -7.28
CA PHE A 131 14.47 5.93 -6.70
C PHE A 131 14.59 4.75 -5.72
N HIS A 132 15.51 3.82 -6.00
CA HIS A 132 15.73 2.61 -5.19
C HIS A 132 16.38 2.92 -3.82
N GLY A 133 16.24 2.03 -2.84
CA GLY A 133 16.98 2.09 -1.57
C GLY A 133 18.44 1.60 -1.70
N THR A 134 19.19 1.65 -0.61
CA THR A 134 20.58 1.15 -0.54
C THR A 134 20.68 -0.29 -1.06
N GLY A 135 21.69 -0.58 -1.88
CA GLY A 135 21.86 -1.92 -2.46
C GLY A 135 20.95 -2.21 -3.66
N GLY A 136 20.12 -1.22 -4.07
CA GLY A 136 19.14 -1.39 -5.13
C GLY A 136 19.62 -1.01 -6.53
N ALA A 137 18.75 -1.30 -7.50
CA ALA A 137 18.95 -0.99 -8.91
C ALA A 137 17.61 -0.61 -9.57
N ALA A 138 17.69 0.00 -10.75
CA ALA A 138 16.50 0.40 -11.52
C ALA A 138 15.56 -0.79 -11.79
N ILE A 139 16.12 -1.98 -12.05
CA ILE A 139 15.37 -3.20 -12.38
C ILE A 139 14.49 -3.72 -11.21
N ASN A 140 14.77 -3.29 -9.97
CA ASN A 140 13.93 -3.62 -8.82
C ASN A 140 12.50 -3.08 -8.98
N TRP A 141 12.33 -1.94 -9.65
CA TRP A 141 11.02 -1.33 -9.89
C TRP A 141 10.28 -1.88 -11.10
N THR A 142 10.96 -2.65 -11.97
CA THR A 142 10.39 -3.08 -13.25
C THR A 142 9.98 -4.54 -13.27
N THR A 143 10.83 -5.44 -12.77
CA THR A 143 10.58 -6.90 -12.85
C THR A 143 10.91 -7.69 -11.60
N GLU A 144 11.73 -7.18 -10.67
CA GLU A 144 12.26 -8.00 -9.57
C GLU A 144 11.49 -7.86 -8.25
N GLN A 145 11.20 -6.65 -7.77
CA GLN A 145 10.52 -6.47 -6.47
C GLN A 145 9.01 -6.28 -6.67
N ALA A 146 8.24 -7.31 -6.31
CA ALA A 146 6.82 -7.41 -6.66
C ALA A 146 5.96 -6.22 -6.16
N GLU A 147 6.29 -5.62 -5.02
CA GLU A 147 5.60 -4.45 -4.49
C GLU A 147 5.86 -3.19 -5.34
N ASN A 148 7.13 -2.96 -5.71
CA ASN A 148 7.55 -1.84 -6.55
C ASN A 148 6.92 -1.96 -7.95
N VAL A 149 6.99 -3.15 -8.54
CA VAL A 149 6.37 -3.44 -9.84
C VAL A 149 4.86 -3.19 -9.80
N ASN A 150 4.19 -3.59 -8.71
CA ASN A 150 2.77 -3.33 -8.54
C ASN A 150 2.46 -1.83 -8.48
N PHE A 151 3.24 -1.06 -7.73
CA PHE A 151 3.12 0.39 -7.69
C PHE A 151 3.34 1.03 -9.06
N CYS A 152 4.38 0.64 -9.81
CA CYS A 152 4.62 1.18 -11.15
C CYS A 152 3.44 0.91 -12.10
N ASN A 153 2.92 -0.31 -12.10
CA ASN A 153 1.73 -0.65 -12.90
C ASN A 153 0.52 0.19 -12.47
N TYR A 154 0.33 0.40 -11.16
CA TYR A 154 -0.76 1.21 -10.62
C TYR A 154 -0.61 2.70 -10.99
N ALA A 155 0.60 3.26 -10.95
CA ALA A 155 0.88 4.63 -11.36
C ALA A 155 0.63 4.84 -12.86
N ILE A 156 1.09 3.90 -13.70
CA ILE A 156 0.86 3.90 -15.15
C ILE A 156 -0.64 3.83 -15.47
N ALA A 157 -1.37 2.95 -14.79
CA ALA A 157 -2.82 2.82 -14.93
C ALA A 157 -3.58 4.11 -14.53
N ASN A 158 -2.97 4.91 -13.66
CA ASN A 158 -3.45 6.23 -13.27
C ASN A 158 -2.79 7.36 -14.07
N GLY A 159 -2.24 7.06 -15.26
CA GLY A 159 -1.86 8.06 -16.26
C GLY A 159 -0.49 8.70 -16.03
N TYR A 160 0.40 8.12 -15.23
CA TYR A 160 1.78 8.59 -15.12
C TYR A 160 2.68 7.93 -16.18
N ALA A 161 3.55 8.72 -16.78
CA ALA A 161 4.76 8.18 -17.41
C ALA A 161 5.76 7.83 -16.32
N MET A 162 6.40 6.67 -16.42
CA MET A 162 7.40 6.22 -15.46
C MET A 162 8.80 6.38 -16.06
N VAL A 163 9.72 6.96 -15.29
CA VAL A 163 11.16 6.97 -15.58
C VAL A 163 11.89 6.44 -14.35
N ILE A 164 12.67 5.37 -14.53
CA ILE A 164 13.30 4.64 -13.44
C ILE A 164 14.77 4.52 -13.77
N THR A 165 15.63 4.89 -12.83
CA THR A 165 17.07 4.77 -12.98
C THR A 165 17.71 4.35 -11.67
N GLU A 166 19.03 4.39 -11.63
CA GLU A 166 19.86 3.91 -10.53
C GLU A 166 20.92 4.94 -10.18
N SER A 167 21.36 4.89 -8.92
CA SER A 167 22.42 5.78 -8.43
C SER A 167 23.72 5.56 -9.21
N LYS A 168 24.52 6.61 -9.37
CA LYS A 168 25.81 6.60 -10.06
C LYS A 168 26.85 5.78 -9.32
N ASN A 169 26.79 5.77 -7.99
CA ASN A 169 27.64 4.91 -7.20
C ASN A 169 27.11 3.46 -7.26
N ARG A 170 27.70 2.65 -8.16
CA ARG A 170 27.39 1.22 -8.27
C ARG A 170 28.24 0.31 -7.36
N THR A 171 29.04 0.88 -6.45
CA THR A 171 29.81 0.12 -5.45
C THR A 171 29.00 -0.09 -4.19
N THR A 172 28.50 0.99 -3.57
CA THR A 172 27.60 0.89 -2.41
C THR A 172 26.13 0.96 -2.80
N MET A 173 25.83 1.32 -4.06
CA MET A 173 24.46 1.38 -4.60
C MET A 173 23.58 2.33 -3.77
N GLN A 174 24.19 3.44 -3.35
CA GLN A 174 23.56 4.55 -2.63
C GLN A 174 23.54 5.80 -3.50
N TRP A 175 22.59 6.67 -3.25
CA TRP A 175 22.49 7.98 -3.89
C TRP A 175 23.39 9.00 -3.20
N ASP A 176 23.90 9.95 -3.97
CA ASP A 176 24.56 11.14 -3.44
C ASP A 176 23.50 12.05 -2.78
N LEU A 177 23.67 12.35 -1.50
CA LEU A 177 22.75 13.20 -0.72
C LEU A 177 23.29 14.62 -0.52
N SER A 178 24.36 15.01 -1.24
CA SER A 178 24.95 16.34 -1.15
C SER A 178 24.03 17.40 -1.76
N LEU A 179 23.84 18.54 -1.08
CA LEU A 179 23.06 19.68 -1.59
C LEU A 179 23.70 20.39 -2.77
N THR A 180 25.02 20.24 -2.95
CA THR A 180 25.82 20.88 -4.00
C THR A 180 26.70 19.84 -4.68
N ASN A 181 27.01 20.03 -5.97
CA ASN A 181 27.86 19.14 -6.76
C ASN A 181 27.38 17.68 -6.76
N ASN A 182 26.06 17.49 -6.72
CA ASN A 182 25.45 16.18 -6.64
C ASN A 182 25.51 15.44 -7.99
N VAL A 183 26.22 14.31 -8.02
CA VAL A 183 26.45 13.57 -9.27
C VAL A 183 25.17 12.90 -9.79
N ASP A 184 24.30 12.45 -8.90
CA ASP A 184 23.06 11.77 -9.25
C ASP A 184 22.02 12.74 -9.81
N ILE A 185 21.90 13.93 -9.23
CA ILE A 185 21.02 14.98 -9.77
C ILE A 185 21.50 15.40 -11.16
N THR A 186 22.81 15.62 -11.33
CA THR A 186 23.39 15.95 -12.64
C THR A 186 23.08 14.86 -13.67
N ASN A 187 23.15 13.59 -13.26
CA ASN A 187 22.81 12.46 -14.12
C ASN A 187 21.33 12.45 -14.50
N ILE A 188 20.43 12.72 -13.57
CA ILE A 188 18.98 12.75 -13.83
C ILE A 188 18.61 13.91 -14.75
N ASP A 189 19.26 15.06 -14.62
CA ASP A 189 19.08 16.18 -15.55
C ASP A 189 19.45 15.77 -16.99
N VAL A 190 20.55 15.03 -17.16
CA VAL A 190 20.96 14.48 -18.47
C VAL A 190 19.96 13.46 -18.98
N ILE A 191 19.44 12.57 -18.13
CA ILE A 191 18.43 11.57 -18.49
C ILE A 191 17.14 12.26 -18.97
N LEU A 192 16.60 13.18 -18.19
CA LEU A 192 15.38 13.90 -18.55
C LEU A 192 15.58 14.71 -19.84
N SER A 193 16.71 15.42 -19.98
CA SER A 193 17.02 16.19 -21.19
C SER A 193 17.13 15.31 -22.43
N SER A 194 17.73 14.11 -22.30
CA SER A 194 17.86 13.15 -23.39
C SER A 194 16.49 12.63 -23.85
N LEU A 195 15.63 12.23 -22.90
CA LEU A 195 14.28 11.76 -23.20
C LEU A 195 13.39 12.89 -23.78
N GLN A 196 13.56 14.12 -23.32
CA GLN A 196 12.84 15.30 -23.85
C GLN A 196 13.29 15.65 -25.28
N THR A 197 14.60 15.68 -25.53
CA THR A 197 15.16 15.95 -26.86
C THR A 197 14.72 14.89 -27.87
N SER A 198 14.62 13.64 -27.42
CA SER A 198 14.11 12.52 -28.22
C SER A 198 12.57 12.52 -28.34
N GLN A 199 11.88 13.52 -27.78
CA GLN A 199 10.43 13.66 -27.77
C GLN A 199 9.68 12.46 -27.14
N ILE A 200 10.36 11.68 -26.30
CA ILE A 200 9.78 10.55 -25.55
C ILE A 200 8.91 11.08 -24.42
N ILE A 201 9.37 12.13 -23.73
CA ILE A 201 8.62 12.87 -22.71
C ILE A 201 8.58 14.36 -23.06
N SER A 202 7.61 15.09 -22.52
CA SER A 202 7.46 16.54 -22.72
C SER A 202 7.93 17.30 -21.50
N ALA A 203 8.75 18.33 -21.72
CA ALA A 203 9.18 19.26 -20.67
C ALA A 203 8.02 20.07 -20.06
N SER A 204 6.85 20.10 -20.70
CA SER A 204 5.65 20.77 -20.16
C SER A 204 4.93 19.95 -19.08
N LYS A 205 5.30 18.67 -18.92
CA LYS A 205 4.60 17.76 -18.02
C LYS A 205 5.13 17.90 -16.60
N PRO A 206 4.26 17.91 -15.58
CA PRO A 206 4.67 17.97 -14.19
C PRO A 206 5.56 16.79 -13.81
N LEU A 207 6.52 17.04 -12.92
CA LEU A 207 7.47 16.05 -12.42
C LEU A 207 7.08 15.62 -11.01
N TYR A 208 7.18 14.33 -10.73
CA TYR A 208 6.90 13.76 -9.43
C TYR A 208 8.00 12.78 -9.05
N GLY A 209 8.19 12.58 -7.75
CA GLY A 209 9.18 11.63 -7.22
C GLY A 209 8.53 10.57 -6.33
N VAL A 210 9.04 9.34 -6.41
CA VAL A 210 8.81 8.31 -5.40
C VAL A 210 10.14 7.69 -5.02
N GLY A 211 10.39 7.54 -3.73
CA GLY A 211 11.59 6.93 -3.21
C GLY A 211 11.30 5.89 -2.13
N MET A 212 12.24 4.98 -1.92
CA MET A 212 12.27 4.09 -0.77
C MET A 212 13.62 4.19 -0.05
N SER A 213 13.60 4.28 1.29
CA SER A 213 14.82 4.31 2.11
C SER A 213 15.79 5.41 1.67
N ASP A 214 17.04 5.08 1.34
CA ASP A 214 18.04 5.97 0.72
C ASP A 214 17.49 6.72 -0.51
N GLY A 215 16.66 6.05 -1.33
CA GLY A 215 15.93 6.66 -2.44
C GLY A 215 14.89 7.69 -2.01
N SER A 216 14.30 7.58 -0.81
CA SER A 216 13.43 8.63 -0.23
C SER A 216 14.24 9.85 0.19
N ALA A 217 15.41 9.64 0.80
CA ALA A 217 16.34 10.73 1.11
C ALA A 217 16.70 11.48 -0.19
N PHE A 218 17.14 10.75 -1.21
CA PHE A 218 17.44 11.34 -2.51
C PHE A 218 16.23 12.01 -3.19
N CYS A 219 15.06 11.36 -3.15
CA CYS A 219 13.81 11.89 -3.70
C CYS A 219 13.48 13.26 -3.09
N SER A 220 13.61 13.39 -1.76
CA SER A 220 13.37 14.67 -1.06
C SER A 220 14.28 15.79 -1.57
N LEU A 221 15.54 15.46 -1.80
CA LEU A 221 16.58 16.38 -2.24
C LEU A 221 16.36 16.83 -3.69
N ILE A 222 16.23 15.88 -4.63
CA ILE A 222 16.05 16.22 -6.05
C ILE A 222 14.73 16.94 -6.29
N SER A 223 13.65 16.51 -5.62
CA SER A 223 12.34 17.14 -5.76
C SER A 223 12.40 18.61 -5.37
N TYR A 224 13.09 18.93 -4.26
CA TYR A 224 13.33 20.31 -3.85
C TYR A 224 14.19 21.07 -4.87
N LEU A 225 15.35 20.53 -5.25
CA LEU A 225 16.32 21.21 -6.11
C LEU A 225 15.85 21.36 -7.57
N ARG A 226 14.84 20.61 -8.00
CA ARG A 226 14.26 20.65 -9.35
C ARG A 226 12.78 21.00 -9.38
N ASN A 227 12.23 21.49 -8.26
CA ASN A 227 10.85 21.96 -8.14
C ASN A 227 9.80 20.96 -8.65
N TYR A 228 9.88 19.72 -8.19
CA TYR A 228 8.86 18.72 -8.52
C TYR A 228 7.49 19.13 -7.95
N ASN A 229 6.42 18.69 -8.61
CA ASN A 229 5.05 19.01 -8.27
C ASN A 229 4.59 18.37 -6.95
N ALA A 230 5.01 17.13 -6.69
CA ALA A 230 4.82 16.44 -5.42
C ALA A 230 5.72 15.20 -5.35
N GLN A 231 5.88 14.66 -4.15
CA GLN A 231 6.68 13.46 -3.93
C GLN A 231 6.11 12.50 -2.89
N ALA A 232 6.54 11.24 -2.95
CA ALA A 232 6.16 10.19 -2.03
C ALA A 232 7.41 9.50 -1.44
N LEU A 233 7.52 9.52 -0.11
CA LEU A 233 8.68 9.03 0.62
C LEU A 233 8.29 7.77 1.42
N TYR A 234 8.91 6.64 1.10
CA TYR A 234 8.65 5.37 1.78
C TYR A 234 9.77 5.01 2.74
N CYS A 235 9.39 4.63 3.97
CA CYS A 235 10.28 4.08 5.00
C CYS A 235 11.47 4.96 5.43
N LEU A 236 11.51 6.25 5.05
CA LEU A 236 12.50 7.22 5.51
C LEU A 236 11.94 8.63 5.33
N GLY A 237 12.19 9.54 6.29
CA GLY A 237 11.65 10.90 6.31
C GLY A 237 12.11 11.79 5.14
N GLY A 238 13.33 11.61 4.66
CA GLY A 238 13.97 12.45 3.65
C GLY A 238 15.28 13.02 4.19
N VAL A 239 15.80 14.07 3.55
CA VAL A 239 16.93 14.85 4.06
C VAL A 239 16.36 15.97 4.93
N ASP A 240 16.56 15.87 6.25
CA ASP A 240 16.10 16.81 7.28
C ASP A 240 16.30 18.30 6.91
N LYS A 241 17.46 18.65 6.36
CA LYS A 241 17.81 20.03 5.96
C LYS A 241 16.97 20.57 4.80
N VAL A 242 16.27 19.71 4.06
CA VAL A 242 15.44 20.11 2.91
C VAL A 242 14.07 20.63 3.37
N PHE A 243 13.46 20.03 4.39
CA PHE A 243 12.07 20.34 4.76
C PHE A 243 11.81 21.75 5.30
N PRO A 244 12.76 22.43 5.97
CA PRO A 244 12.64 23.85 6.28
C PRO A 244 12.60 24.75 5.04
N LEU A 245 13.10 24.27 3.89
CA LEU A 245 13.30 25.08 2.67
C LEU A 245 12.30 24.77 1.57
N THR A 246 12.01 23.48 1.37
CA THR A 246 11.21 23.00 0.22
C THR A 246 9.79 23.55 0.21
N SER A 247 9.22 23.76 -0.97
CA SER A 247 7.78 23.99 -1.17
C SER A 247 7.07 22.75 -1.70
N VAL A 248 7.79 21.63 -1.90
CA VAL A 248 7.27 20.43 -2.55
C VAL A 248 6.29 19.69 -1.62
N PRO A 249 5.03 19.53 -2.04
CA PRO A 249 4.07 18.69 -1.34
C PRO A 249 4.57 17.26 -1.17
N THR A 250 4.47 16.71 0.04
CA THR A 250 5.09 15.42 0.39
C THR A 250 4.11 14.49 1.12
N ILE A 251 4.00 13.25 0.65
CA ILE A 251 3.35 12.16 1.39
C ILE A 251 4.41 11.22 1.98
N TRP A 252 4.30 10.93 3.27
CA TRP A 252 5.11 9.94 3.96
C TRP A 252 4.35 8.63 4.11
N ASN A 253 4.98 7.54 3.67
CA ASN A 253 4.50 6.17 3.79
C ASN A 253 5.49 5.38 4.66
N MET A 254 5.32 5.51 5.97
CA MET A 254 6.18 4.89 6.98
C MET A 254 5.64 3.51 7.38
N ALA A 255 6.42 2.72 8.11
CA ALA A 255 5.99 1.40 8.58
C ALA A 255 6.26 1.26 10.09
N VAL A 256 5.28 0.80 10.86
CA VAL A 256 5.32 0.91 12.34
C VAL A 256 6.40 0.06 12.99
N ASN A 257 6.78 -1.08 12.39
CA ASN A 257 7.84 -1.95 12.89
C ASN A 257 9.20 -1.65 12.24
N ASP A 258 9.29 -0.58 11.46
CA ASP A 258 10.53 -0.08 10.91
C ASP A 258 11.30 0.76 11.96
N VAL A 259 11.78 0.07 12.98
CA VAL A 259 12.52 0.64 14.13
C VAL A 259 13.77 -0.15 14.49
N THR A 260 14.00 -1.28 13.84
CA THR A 260 15.03 -2.23 14.26
C THR A 260 16.44 -1.71 13.97
N ASP A 261 16.65 -1.16 12.77
CA ASP A 261 17.95 -0.60 12.38
C ASP A 261 18.12 0.85 12.86
N ASP A 262 16.99 1.53 13.09
CA ASP A 262 16.96 2.92 13.51
C ASP A 262 15.65 3.22 14.28
N PRO A 263 15.71 3.34 15.62
CA PRO A 263 14.53 3.59 16.42
C PRO A 263 13.96 5.01 16.25
N ASN A 264 14.72 5.95 15.66
CA ASN A 264 14.31 7.36 15.53
C ASN A 264 13.61 7.67 14.21
N ARG A 265 13.71 6.78 13.22
CA ARG A 265 13.18 6.93 11.85
C ARG A 265 11.75 7.49 11.76
N GLN A 266 10.85 7.01 12.62
CA GLN A 266 9.46 7.49 12.65
C GLN A 266 9.34 8.89 13.26
N ALA A 267 10.10 9.18 14.30
CA ALA A 267 10.12 10.48 14.95
C ALA A 267 10.70 11.55 14.02
N GLU A 268 11.77 11.22 13.29
CA GLU A 268 12.39 12.09 12.28
C GLU A 268 11.42 12.41 11.14
N ALA A 269 10.80 11.39 10.54
CA ALA A 269 9.80 11.62 9.49
C ALA A 269 8.59 12.43 10.00
N THR A 270 8.19 12.26 11.26
CA THR A 270 7.11 13.04 11.88
C THR A 270 7.54 14.50 12.09
N ALA A 271 8.79 14.74 12.45
CA ALA A 271 9.34 16.10 12.57
C ALA A 271 9.32 16.82 11.22
N ASP A 272 9.77 16.17 10.15
CA ASP A 272 9.75 16.71 8.79
C ASP A 272 8.32 17.01 8.30
N TYR A 273 7.38 16.11 8.57
CA TYR A 273 5.95 16.33 8.31
C TYR A 273 5.42 17.57 9.04
N ASN A 274 5.72 17.70 10.34
CA ASN A 274 5.26 18.84 11.13
C ASN A 274 5.86 20.18 10.66
N ILE A 275 7.07 20.17 10.09
CA ILE A 275 7.65 21.36 9.46
C ILE A 275 6.78 21.80 8.28
N LEU A 276 6.37 20.89 7.39
CA LEU A 276 5.52 21.25 6.25
C LEU A 276 4.12 21.67 6.67
N VAL A 277 3.53 21.02 7.68
CA VAL A 277 2.26 21.45 8.30
C VAL A 277 2.37 22.89 8.80
N SER A 278 3.44 23.24 9.53
CA SER A 278 3.62 24.59 10.08
C SER A 278 3.77 25.68 9.00
N ARG A 279 4.20 25.27 7.80
CA ARG A 279 4.40 26.13 6.63
C ARG A 279 3.22 26.11 5.65
N ASN A 280 2.13 25.42 5.98
CA ASN A 280 0.94 25.26 5.14
C ASN A 280 1.28 24.69 3.73
N ILE A 281 2.23 23.76 3.68
CA ILE A 281 2.59 23.00 2.48
C ILE A 281 1.80 21.69 2.48
N GLY A 282 1.25 21.30 1.34
CA GLY A 282 0.45 20.08 1.21
C GLY A 282 1.24 18.85 1.68
N CYS A 283 0.73 18.16 2.69
CA CYS A 283 1.39 16.97 3.21
C CYS A 283 0.41 15.95 3.78
N GLU A 284 0.80 14.68 3.73
CA GLU A 284 0.08 13.56 4.32
C GLU A 284 1.07 12.60 4.98
N TYR A 285 0.67 11.99 6.10
CA TYR A 285 1.50 11.01 6.82
C TYR A 285 0.69 9.74 7.07
N TYR A 286 1.22 8.61 6.60
CA TYR A 286 0.63 7.30 6.80
C TYR A 286 1.63 6.36 7.44
N LEU A 287 1.14 5.66 8.47
CA LEU A 287 1.88 4.62 9.17
C LEU A 287 1.27 3.25 8.81
N ASN A 288 2.01 2.47 8.02
CA ASN A 288 1.62 1.10 7.69
C ASN A 288 1.70 0.21 8.93
N THR A 289 0.70 -0.65 9.09
CA THR A 289 0.55 -1.55 10.24
C THR A 289 0.64 -3.01 9.81
N PRO A 290 1.06 -3.92 10.71
CA PRO A 290 1.14 -5.33 10.38
C PRO A 290 -0.20 -5.87 9.93
N THR A 291 -0.15 -6.87 9.06
CA THR A 291 -1.32 -7.56 8.53
C THR A 291 -1.18 -9.06 8.77
N PRO A 292 -2.29 -9.80 8.87
CA PRO A 292 -2.20 -11.25 8.89
C PRO A 292 -1.63 -11.70 7.54
N LEU A 293 -0.73 -12.67 7.58
CA LEU A 293 -0.28 -13.36 6.38
C LEU A 293 -1.45 -14.16 5.82
N TYR A 294 -1.87 -13.85 4.60
CA TYR A 294 -2.91 -14.59 3.89
C TYR A 294 -2.28 -15.58 2.91
N THR A 295 -3.00 -16.65 2.59
CA THR A 295 -2.50 -17.80 1.81
C THR A 295 -1.98 -17.44 0.42
N SER A 296 -2.40 -16.31 -0.12
CA SER A 296 -2.06 -15.86 -1.48
C SER A 296 -1.08 -14.69 -1.53
N ARG A 297 -0.45 -14.37 -0.38
CA ARG A 297 0.58 -13.32 -0.30
C ARG A 297 1.69 -13.51 -1.33
N PHE A 298 2.14 -14.75 -1.50
CA PHE A 298 3.28 -15.10 -2.35
C PHE A 298 2.90 -15.33 -3.80
N SER A 299 1.61 -15.24 -4.14
CA SER A 299 1.13 -15.44 -5.51
C SER A 299 1.64 -14.38 -6.49
N ILE A 300 2.08 -13.23 -5.97
CA ILE A 300 2.68 -12.15 -6.77
C ILE A 300 4.12 -12.44 -7.18
N ILE A 301 4.76 -13.43 -6.57
CA ILE A 301 6.14 -13.82 -6.88
C ILE A 301 6.08 -14.79 -8.07
N PRO A 302 6.63 -14.45 -9.25
CA PRO A 302 6.48 -15.25 -10.47
C PRO A 302 6.94 -16.71 -10.32
N SER A 303 7.99 -16.96 -9.54
CA SER A 303 8.54 -18.30 -9.29
C SER A 303 7.68 -19.16 -8.34
N ILE A 304 6.71 -18.56 -7.63
CA ILE A 304 5.80 -19.26 -6.72
C ILE A 304 4.41 -19.35 -7.34
N GLY A 305 3.82 -18.21 -7.71
CA GLY A 305 2.51 -18.13 -8.31
C GLY A 305 1.35 -18.57 -7.41
N SER A 306 0.13 -18.52 -7.94
CA SER A 306 -1.10 -18.74 -7.16
C SER A 306 -1.24 -20.17 -6.63
N ALA A 307 -0.78 -21.17 -7.39
CA ALA A 307 -0.89 -22.57 -7.00
C ALA A 307 -0.03 -22.92 -5.78
N ASN A 308 1.16 -22.32 -5.65
CA ASN A 308 2.13 -22.68 -4.62
C ASN A 308 2.16 -21.72 -3.43
N SER A 309 1.55 -20.54 -3.53
CA SER A 309 1.50 -19.59 -2.40
C SER A 309 0.90 -20.19 -1.12
N PRO A 310 -0.20 -20.98 -1.16
CA PRO A 310 -0.72 -21.62 0.05
C PRO A 310 0.27 -22.60 0.69
N LEU A 311 1.17 -23.22 -0.10
CA LEU A 311 2.21 -24.11 0.43
C LEU A 311 3.20 -23.32 1.29
N ILE A 312 3.71 -22.19 0.78
CA ILE A 312 4.64 -21.32 1.53
C ILE A 312 4.01 -20.84 2.83
N TYR A 313 2.76 -20.39 2.78
CA TYR A 313 2.01 -20.02 3.99
C TYR A 313 1.92 -21.17 5.00
N ASN A 314 1.60 -22.38 4.54
CA ASN A 314 1.47 -23.55 5.41
C ASN A 314 2.79 -23.92 6.08
N TYR A 315 3.93 -23.85 5.37
CA TYR A 315 5.25 -24.09 5.97
C TYR A 315 5.58 -23.09 7.07
N LEU A 316 5.27 -21.81 6.85
CA LEU A 316 5.46 -20.77 7.86
C LEU A 316 4.55 -21.00 9.08
N LYS A 317 3.30 -21.41 8.85
CA LYS A 317 2.33 -21.70 9.92
C LYS A 317 2.74 -22.94 10.74
N SER A 318 3.09 -24.05 10.08
CA SER A 318 3.50 -25.28 10.75
C SER A 318 4.85 -25.15 11.44
N GLY A 319 5.73 -24.27 10.93
CA GLY A 319 6.99 -23.91 11.56
C GLY A 319 6.86 -23.00 12.79
N GLY A 320 5.63 -22.56 13.13
CA GLY A 320 5.38 -21.75 14.33
C GLY A 320 5.73 -20.26 14.18
N TYR A 321 5.99 -19.78 12.96
CA TYR A 321 6.34 -18.37 12.71
C TYR A 321 5.12 -17.43 12.74
N LEU A 322 3.91 -17.99 12.71
CA LEU A 322 2.65 -17.27 12.72
C LEU A 322 1.80 -17.67 13.92
N ASN A 323 1.18 -16.70 14.62
CA ASN A 323 0.20 -16.99 15.66
C ASN A 323 -1.13 -17.51 15.09
N THR A 324 -2.11 -17.80 15.94
CA THR A 324 -3.43 -18.32 15.55
C THR A 324 -4.12 -17.46 14.50
N ASN A 325 -4.00 -16.13 14.59
CA ASN A 325 -4.57 -15.15 13.67
C ASN A 325 -3.67 -14.84 12.46
N SER A 326 -2.60 -15.62 12.27
CA SER A 326 -1.66 -15.53 11.15
C SER A 326 -0.82 -14.26 11.10
N PHE A 327 -0.61 -13.60 12.24
CA PHE A 327 0.39 -12.55 12.38
C PHE A 327 1.73 -13.14 12.80
N PHE A 328 2.82 -12.49 12.41
CA PHE A 328 4.15 -12.78 12.92
C PHE A 328 4.27 -12.31 14.37
N ASN A 329 4.83 -13.16 15.23
CA ASN A 329 5.14 -12.80 16.62
C ASN A 329 6.55 -12.23 16.78
N ILE A 330 7.41 -12.49 15.81
CA ILE A 330 8.82 -12.10 15.79
C ILE A 330 9.09 -11.48 14.43
N ASP A 331 9.91 -10.44 14.40
CA ASP A 331 10.35 -9.77 13.18
C ASP A 331 11.00 -10.79 12.20
N PRO A 332 10.40 -11.05 11.03
CA PRO A 332 10.92 -12.02 10.07
C PRO A 332 12.16 -11.52 9.31
N VAL A 333 12.49 -10.23 9.40
CA VAL A 333 13.72 -9.66 8.82
C VAL A 333 14.92 -10.03 9.69
N ILE A 334 14.74 -9.96 11.02
CA ILE A 334 15.79 -10.27 12.00
C ILE A 334 15.87 -11.77 12.28
N ASN A 335 14.73 -12.41 12.46
CA ASN A 335 14.68 -13.85 12.64
C ASN A 335 14.57 -14.55 11.29
N THR A 336 15.70 -14.91 10.71
CA THR A 336 15.79 -15.59 9.41
C THR A 336 15.56 -17.10 9.48
N GLN A 337 15.21 -17.67 10.64
CA GLN A 337 15.02 -19.12 10.80
C GLN A 337 13.92 -19.68 9.90
N TRP A 338 12.93 -18.86 9.53
CA TRP A 338 11.86 -19.25 8.60
C TRP A 338 12.40 -19.74 7.25
N GLN A 339 13.59 -19.31 6.82
CA GLN A 339 14.20 -19.74 5.55
C GLN A 339 14.41 -21.26 5.51
N SER A 340 14.73 -21.86 6.65
CA SER A 340 14.92 -23.32 6.78
C SER A 340 13.60 -24.11 6.66
N ALA A 341 12.46 -23.47 6.91
CA ALA A 341 11.16 -24.08 6.76
C ALA A 341 10.65 -24.07 5.30
N ILE A 342 11.25 -23.26 4.43
CA ILE A 342 10.88 -23.20 3.01
C ILE A 342 11.57 -24.34 2.26
N PRO A 343 10.82 -25.25 1.58
CA PRO A 343 11.42 -26.37 0.89
C PRO A 343 11.96 -26.00 -0.50
N THR A 344 12.81 -26.87 -1.05
CA THR A 344 13.10 -26.94 -2.49
C THR A 344 11.78 -27.18 -3.27
N PRO A 345 11.55 -26.52 -4.43
CA PRO A 345 12.48 -25.69 -5.21
C PRO A 345 12.50 -24.20 -4.85
N TYR A 346 11.74 -23.76 -3.84
CA TYR A 346 11.63 -22.34 -3.48
C TYR A 346 12.82 -21.82 -2.68
N ASN A 347 13.53 -22.72 -2.01
CA ASN A 347 14.81 -22.45 -1.35
C ASN A 347 15.99 -23.01 -2.18
N PRO A 348 17.01 -22.21 -2.53
CA PRO A 348 17.14 -20.76 -2.32
C PRO A 348 16.43 -19.78 -3.29
N PRO A 349 16.01 -20.13 -4.54
CA PRO A 349 15.68 -19.13 -5.57
C PRO A 349 14.61 -18.09 -5.24
N ALA A 350 13.72 -18.37 -4.29
CA ALA A 350 12.63 -17.48 -3.92
C ALA A 350 12.74 -16.97 -2.47
N LEU A 351 13.85 -17.19 -1.76
CA LEU A 351 13.98 -16.73 -0.37
C LEU A 351 13.92 -15.22 -0.24
N GLU A 352 14.68 -14.47 -1.06
CA GLU A 352 14.63 -13.00 -1.02
C GLU A 352 13.22 -12.46 -1.29
N PRO A 353 12.50 -12.84 -2.37
CA PRO A 353 11.17 -12.31 -2.62
C PRO A 353 10.13 -12.80 -1.60
N ILE A 354 10.30 -13.99 -0.99
CA ILE A 354 9.49 -14.40 0.16
C ILE A 354 9.74 -13.46 1.33
N GLY A 355 11.02 -13.22 1.68
CA GLY A 355 11.43 -12.34 2.77
C GLY A 355 10.87 -10.94 2.64
N ASP A 356 10.88 -10.38 1.42
CA ASP A 356 10.23 -9.11 1.10
C ASP A 356 8.75 -9.08 1.47
N GLN A 357 8.01 -10.13 1.11
CA GLN A 357 6.60 -10.23 1.44
C GLN A 357 6.36 -10.38 2.95
N LEU A 358 7.28 -11.03 3.68
CA LEU A 358 7.22 -11.12 5.13
C LEU A 358 7.49 -9.78 5.79
N ALA A 359 8.51 -9.05 5.33
CA ALA A 359 8.86 -7.71 5.80
C ALA A 359 7.66 -6.75 5.65
N VAL A 360 6.99 -6.78 4.49
CA VAL A 360 5.80 -5.95 4.27
C VAL A 360 4.63 -6.40 5.14
N ALA A 361 4.39 -7.71 5.30
CA ALA A 361 3.31 -8.21 6.17
C ALA A 361 3.54 -7.80 7.64
N TYR A 362 4.80 -7.74 8.07
CA TYR A 362 5.20 -7.28 9.39
C TYR A 362 5.30 -5.75 9.51
N ALA A 363 5.08 -4.99 8.43
CA ALA A 363 5.29 -3.54 8.37
C ALA A 363 6.71 -3.11 8.82
N GLN A 364 7.71 -3.79 8.26
CA GLN A 364 9.14 -3.47 8.37
C GLN A 364 9.59 -2.57 7.19
N HIS A 365 10.89 -2.28 7.12
CA HIS A 365 11.63 -1.47 6.15
C HIS A 365 11.64 -2.06 4.73
N LYS A 366 10.47 -2.14 4.10
CA LYS A 366 10.33 -2.56 2.70
C LYS A 366 9.32 -1.69 1.98
N PHE A 367 9.55 -1.40 0.71
CA PHE A 367 8.53 -0.77 -0.12
C PHE A 367 7.26 -1.64 -0.17
N TYR A 368 6.08 -1.02 -0.16
CA TYR A 368 4.81 -1.74 -0.07
C TYR A 368 3.73 -1.07 -0.90
N LYS A 369 2.85 -1.87 -1.49
CA LYS A 369 1.73 -1.37 -2.32
C LYS A 369 0.48 -0.95 -1.53
N ASP A 370 0.49 -1.13 -0.20
CA ASP A 370 -0.66 -0.91 0.69
C ASP A 370 -1.15 0.55 0.77
N SER A 371 -0.35 1.48 0.26
CA SER A 371 -0.70 2.90 0.12
C SER A 371 -0.74 3.34 -1.35
N ASN A 372 -0.89 2.43 -2.31
CA ASN A 372 -0.88 2.78 -3.74
C ASN A 372 -1.93 3.84 -4.07
N TYR A 373 -3.18 3.64 -3.61
CA TYR A 373 -4.24 4.61 -3.87
C TYR A 373 -3.94 5.92 -3.18
N LYS A 374 -3.59 5.92 -1.89
CA LYS A 374 -3.26 7.15 -1.14
C LYS A 374 -2.14 7.93 -1.79
N THR A 375 -1.05 7.28 -2.18
CA THR A 375 0.08 7.91 -2.85
C THR A 375 -0.35 8.56 -4.16
N ILE A 376 -1.01 7.82 -5.05
CA ILE A 376 -1.46 8.39 -6.33
C ILE A 376 -2.53 9.47 -6.13
N ALA A 377 -3.45 9.30 -5.18
CA ALA A 377 -4.46 10.30 -4.85
C ALA A 377 -3.84 11.59 -4.31
N PHE A 378 -2.76 11.51 -3.52
CA PHE A 378 -2.01 12.65 -3.06
C PHE A 378 -1.30 13.36 -4.22
N LEU A 379 -0.55 12.62 -5.05
CA LEU A 379 0.17 13.19 -6.19
C LEU A 379 -0.80 13.87 -7.18
N ASN A 380 -2.02 13.36 -7.36
CA ASN A 380 -3.03 13.94 -8.24
C ASN A 380 -3.59 15.30 -7.77
N LYS A 381 -3.29 15.75 -6.54
CA LYS A 381 -3.73 17.06 -6.03
C LYS A 381 -2.88 18.22 -6.54
N PHE A 382 -1.71 17.93 -7.13
CA PHE A 382 -0.66 18.89 -7.52
C PHE A 382 -0.17 18.59 -8.93
#